data_AF-A0A9D1WMV5-F1
#
_entry.id   AF-A0A9D1WMV5-F1
#
_cell.length_a   1.000
_cell.length_b   1.000
_cell.length_c   1.000
_cell.angle_alpha   90.00
_cell.angle_beta   90.00
_cell.angle_gamma   90.00
#
_symmetry.space_group_name_H-M   'P 1'
#
loop_
_entity.id
_entity.type
_entity.pdbx_description
1 polymer ?
#
loop_
_entity_poly.entity_id
_entity_poly.type
_entity_poly.pdbx_seq_one_letter_code
_entity_poly.pdbx_strand_id
1 'polypeptide(L)'
;SPNVVLTAADADVIKTYVRLGMGVGIVAQMAYDPELDDDLVVLDAGHLFESSVTKIGIRRGTFMRGFMYDFVQGFADHLDRDLVDAALAAGPRHGAGLFDDIELPVR
;
A
#
# COMPACT_ATOMS: atom_id res chain seq x y z
N SER A 1 21.56 8.75 14.37
CA SER A 1 20.29 8.03 14.67
C SER A 1 19.16 9.05 14.64
N PRO A 2 17.98 8.71 14.08
CA PRO A 2 16.84 9.64 14.08
C PRO A 2 16.29 9.82 15.50
N ASN A 3 15.77 11.02 15.79
CA ASN A 3 15.05 11.29 17.03
C ASN A 3 13.55 11.08 16.78
N VAL A 4 13.04 9.90 17.12
CA VAL A 4 11.63 9.54 16.92
C VAL A 4 10.87 9.82 18.22
N VAL A 5 10.10 10.90 18.22
CA VAL A 5 9.36 11.38 19.42
C VAL A 5 7.93 10.85 19.51
N LEU A 6 7.39 10.31 18.41
CA LEU A 6 6.06 9.71 18.34
C LEU A 6 6.06 8.57 17.31
N THR A 7 5.41 7.46 17.66
CA THR A 7 5.06 6.37 16.74
C THR A 7 3.55 6.19 16.78
N ALA A 8 2.90 6.23 15.61
CA ALA A 8 1.47 6.06 15.47
C ALA A 8 1.14 5.01 14.41
N ALA A 9 0.01 4.34 14.56
CA ALA A 9 -0.45 3.31 13.62
C ALA A 9 -1.20 3.89 12.40
N ASP A 10 -1.65 5.15 12.51
CA ASP A 10 -2.50 5.83 11.54
C ASP A 10 -1.90 7.19 11.18
N ALA A 11 -1.95 7.54 9.89
CA ALA A 11 -1.49 8.81 9.37
C ALA A 11 -2.29 9.99 9.93
N ASP A 12 -3.58 9.84 10.23
CA ASP A 12 -4.39 10.93 10.78
C ASP A 12 -3.92 11.36 12.18
N VAL A 13 -3.41 10.41 12.97
CA VAL A 13 -2.77 10.69 14.25
C VAL A 13 -1.45 11.44 14.04
N ILE A 14 -0.64 11.02 13.06
CA ILE A 14 0.61 11.72 12.72
C ILE A 14 0.31 13.17 12.32
N LYS A 15 -0.63 13.39 11.40
CA LYS A 15 -1.01 14.73 10.90
C LYS A 15 -1.48 15.64 12.03
N THR A 16 -2.29 15.10 12.96
CA THR A 16 -2.74 15.84 14.16
C THR A 16 -1.55 16.38 14.98
N TYR A 17 -0.54 15.55 15.23
CA TYR A 17 0.61 15.99 16.04
C TYR A 17 1.59 16.91 15.29
N VAL A 18 1.67 16.79 13.97
CA VAL A 18 2.38 17.78 13.13
C VAL A 18 1.71 19.15 13.25
N ARG A 19 0.38 19.21 13.15
CA ARG A 19 -0.40 20.46 13.33
C ARG A 19 -0.20 21.11 14.70
N LEU A 20 -0.02 20.29 15.74
CA LEU A 20 0.29 20.77 17.09
C LEU A 20 1.76 21.20 17.28
N GLY A 21 2.58 21.16 16.24
CA GLY A 21 3.98 21.59 16.28
C GLY A 21 4.93 20.60 16.95
N MET A 22 4.55 19.32 17.08
CA MET A 22 5.38 18.30 17.72
C MET A 22 6.65 17.99 16.90
N GLY A 23 6.58 18.14 15.57
CA GLY A 23 7.71 17.87 14.68
C GLY A 23 7.28 17.63 13.23
N VAL A 24 8.13 16.92 12.49
CA VAL A 24 7.91 16.55 11.09
C VAL A 24 7.26 15.16 11.02
N GLY A 25 6.20 15.02 10.22
CA GLY A 25 5.54 13.75 9.96
C GLY A 25 6.11 13.05 8.72
N ILE A 26 6.28 11.74 8.78
CA ILE A 26 6.60 10.89 7.64
C ILE A 26 5.40 9.97 7.42
N VAL A 27 4.73 10.10 6.29
CA VAL A 27 3.51 9.35 5.93
C VAL A 27 3.60 8.84 4.48
N ALA A 28 2.79 7.85 4.13
CA ALA A 28 2.64 7.43 2.73
C ALA A 28 1.98 8.55 1.91
N GLN A 29 2.38 8.71 0.65
CA GLN A 29 1.86 9.75 -0.26
C GLN A 29 0.33 9.74 -0.33
N MET A 30 -0.28 8.56 -0.40
CA MET A 30 -1.74 8.39 -0.45
C MET A 30 -2.50 8.84 0.81
N ALA A 31 -1.82 9.16 1.91
CA ALA A 31 -2.44 9.61 3.16
C ALA A 31 -2.57 11.15 3.26
N TYR A 32 -2.05 11.87 2.28
CA TYR A 32 -2.23 13.30 2.11
C TYR A 32 -3.32 13.59 1.08
N ASP A 33 -4.22 14.51 1.43
CA ASP A 33 -5.23 15.03 0.53
C ASP A 33 -5.09 16.56 0.45
N PRO A 34 -4.82 17.16 -0.73
CA PRO A 34 -4.63 18.61 -0.85
C PRO A 34 -5.83 19.47 -0.45
N GLU A 35 -7.06 18.93 -0.48
CA GLU A 35 -8.27 19.65 -0.09
C GLU A 35 -8.51 19.54 1.42
N LEU A 36 -8.21 18.38 2.03
CA LEU A 36 -8.44 18.14 3.46
C LEU A 36 -7.26 18.54 4.35
N ASP A 37 -6.06 18.56 3.80
CA ASP A 37 -4.80 18.84 4.49
C ASP A 37 -4.10 20.10 3.93
N ASP A 38 -4.88 21.09 3.48
CA ASP A 38 -4.39 22.35 2.89
C ASP A 38 -3.54 23.19 3.86
N ASP A 39 -3.66 22.93 5.17
CA ASP A 39 -2.88 23.52 6.25
C ASP A 39 -1.48 22.90 6.43
N LEU A 40 -1.19 21.81 5.71
CA LEU A 40 0.09 21.10 5.74
C LEU A 40 0.89 21.30 4.45
N VAL A 41 2.20 21.48 4.61
CA VAL A 41 3.15 21.50 3.48
C VAL A 41 3.74 20.11 3.29
N VAL A 42 3.58 19.56 2.09
CA VAL A 42 4.14 18.26 1.71
C VAL A 42 5.44 18.42 0.95
N LEU A 43 6.42 17.59 1.31
CA LEU A 43 7.71 17.49 0.64
C LEU A 43 7.90 16.05 0.18
N ASP A 44 8.19 15.85 -1.10
CA ASP A 44 8.50 14.51 -1.62
C ASP A 44 9.77 13.96 -0.97
N ALA A 45 9.65 12.74 -0.46
CA ALA A 45 10.74 11.99 0.16
C ALA A 45 11.01 10.66 -0.57
N GLY A 46 10.43 10.43 -1.76
CA GLY A 46 10.64 9.19 -2.52
C GLY A 46 12.10 8.95 -2.90
N HIS A 47 12.90 10.00 -3.00
CA HIS A 47 14.36 9.91 -3.22
C HIS A 47 15.15 9.49 -1.98
N LEU A 48 14.53 9.45 -0.80
CA LEU A 48 15.17 9.06 0.47
C LEU A 48 14.81 7.64 0.92
N PHE A 49 13.69 7.09 0.44
CA PHE A 49 13.15 5.80 0.87
C PHE A 49 12.84 4.91 -0.33
N GLU A 50 13.09 3.60 -0.19
CA GLU A 50 12.62 2.62 -1.18
C GLU A 50 11.09 2.57 -1.19
N SER A 51 10.51 2.39 -2.38
CA SER A 51 9.06 2.25 -2.55
C SER A 51 8.53 1.03 -1.80
N SER A 52 7.36 1.19 -1.18
CA SER A 52 6.63 0.08 -0.55
C SER A 52 5.54 -0.46 -1.48
N VAL A 53 5.31 -1.77 -1.44
CA VAL A 53 4.27 -2.45 -2.25
C VAL A 53 3.14 -2.95 -1.36
N THR A 54 1.91 -2.48 -1.63
CA THR A 54 0.69 -2.99 -0.99
C THR A 54 0.29 -4.33 -1.62
N LYS A 55 -0.06 -5.33 -0.79
CA LYS A 55 -0.37 -6.70 -1.23
C LYS A 55 -1.75 -7.13 -0.78
N ILE A 56 -2.44 -7.93 -1.60
CA ILE A 56 -3.65 -8.65 -1.20
C ILE A 56 -3.25 -10.06 -0.72
N GLY A 57 -3.72 -10.45 0.47
CA GLY A 57 -3.51 -11.77 1.03
C GLY A 57 -4.76 -12.65 0.95
N ILE A 58 -4.66 -13.79 0.25
CA ILE A 58 -5.74 -14.79 0.20
C ILE A 58 -5.26 -16.07 0.89
N ARG A 59 -6.06 -16.60 1.83
CA ARG A 59 -5.74 -17.84 2.52
C ARG A 59 -5.76 -19.01 1.54
N ARG A 60 -4.74 -19.88 1.57
CA ARG A 60 -4.71 -21.09 0.74
C ARG A 60 -5.92 -22.00 1.00
N GLY A 61 -6.47 -22.57 -0.07
CA GLY A 61 -7.67 -23.40 0.01
C GLY A 61 -8.97 -22.62 0.16
N THR A 62 -8.92 -21.27 0.13
CA THR A 62 -10.14 -20.47 0.00
C THR A 62 -10.80 -20.75 -1.33
N PHE A 63 -12.09 -21.11 -1.29
CA PHE A 63 -12.89 -21.20 -2.49
C PHE A 63 -13.26 -19.78 -2.96
N MET A 64 -12.62 -19.35 -4.05
CA MET A 64 -12.83 -18.02 -4.62
C MET A 64 -14.17 -17.96 -5.39
N ARG A 65 -15.05 -17.05 -4.97
CA ARG A 65 -16.33 -16.79 -5.64
C ARG A 65 -16.19 -15.69 -6.68
N GLY A 66 -17.10 -15.60 -7.65
CA GLY A 66 -17.08 -14.59 -8.72
C GLY A 66 -16.78 -13.17 -8.21
N PHE A 67 -17.58 -12.68 -7.26
CA PHE A 67 -17.39 -11.35 -6.66
C PHE A 67 -16.04 -11.13 -5.97
N MET A 68 -15.34 -12.20 -5.54
CA MET A 68 -14.01 -12.06 -4.93
C MET A 68 -12.96 -11.77 -6.00
N TYR A 69 -13.08 -12.37 -7.18
CA TYR A 69 -12.25 -12.01 -8.33
C TYR A 69 -12.55 -10.59 -8.78
N ASP A 70 -13.84 -10.24 -8.88
CA ASP A 70 -14.25 -8.89 -9.26
C ASP A 70 -13.69 -7.83 -8.28
N PHE A 71 -13.67 -8.14 -6.97
CA PHE A 71 -13.04 -7.27 -5.97
C PHE A 71 -11.53 -7.16 -6.14
N VAL A 72 -10.82 -8.28 -6.33
CA VAL A 72 -9.36 -8.29 -6.47
C VAL A 72 -8.95 -7.52 -7.72
N GLN A 73 -9.61 -7.77 -8.85
CA GLN A 73 -9.35 -7.08 -10.11
C GLN A 73 -9.75 -5.60 -10.03
N GLY A 74 -10.88 -5.28 -9.39
CA GLY A 74 -11.30 -3.88 -9.19
C GLY A 74 -10.38 -3.09 -8.26
N PHE A 75 -9.62 -3.76 -7.38
CA PHE A 75 -8.58 -3.12 -6.57
C PHE A 75 -7.25 -2.97 -7.33
N ALA A 76 -6.91 -3.98 -8.13
CA ALA A 76 -5.68 -4.05 -8.89
C ALA A 76 -5.92 -4.70 -10.25
N ASP A 77 -6.03 -3.86 -11.30
CA ASP A 77 -6.44 -4.27 -12.64
C ASP A 77 -5.59 -5.40 -13.26
N HIS A 78 -4.32 -5.50 -12.86
CA HIS A 78 -3.38 -6.53 -13.32
C HIS A 78 -3.63 -7.90 -12.68
N LEU A 79 -4.46 -8.01 -11.63
CA LEU A 79 -4.80 -9.25 -10.95
C LEU A 79 -6.07 -9.87 -11.55
N ASP A 80 -6.00 -10.30 -12.80
CA ASP A 80 -7.09 -11.01 -13.45
C ASP A 80 -7.31 -12.41 -12.85
N ARG A 81 -8.43 -13.05 -13.24
CA ARG A 81 -8.82 -14.36 -12.72
C ARG A 81 -7.75 -15.43 -12.96
N ASP A 82 -7.11 -15.44 -14.12
CA ASP A 82 -6.15 -16.47 -14.51
C ASP A 82 -4.86 -16.34 -13.68
N LEU A 83 -4.36 -15.12 -13.50
CA LEU A 83 -3.20 -14.83 -12.66
C LEU A 83 -3.47 -15.18 -11.19
N VAL A 84 -4.65 -14.83 -10.67
CA VAL A 84 -5.05 -15.15 -9.29
C VAL A 84 -5.12 -16.66 -9.09
N ASP A 85 -5.72 -17.40 -10.04
CA ASP A 85 -5.81 -18.86 -9.97
C ASP A 85 -4.42 -19.53 -10.04
N ALA A 86 -3.54 -19.03 -10.92
CA ALA A 86 -2.15 -19.48 -11.00
C ALA A 86 -1.39 -19.23 -9.68
N ALA A 87 -1.54 -18.05 -9.08
CA ALA A 87 -0.91 -17.70 -7.82
C ALA A 87 -1.40 -18.58 -6.65
N LEU A 88 -2.71 -18.86 -6.59
CA LEU A 88 -3.30 -19.74 -5.57
C LEU A 88 -2.82 -21.19 -5.71
N ALA A 89 -2.66 -21.67 -6.95
CA ALA A 89 -2.12 -23.00 -7.25
C ALA A 89 -0.63 -23.12 -6.87
N ALA A 90 0.21 -22.18 -7.31
CA ALA A 90 1.64 -22.16 -7.04
C ALA A 90 1.97 -22.01 -5.54
N GLY A 91 1.20 -21.18 -4.83
CA GLY A 91 1.38 -20.90 -3.41
C GLY A 91 2.61 -20.05 -3.09
N PRO A 92 2.88 -19.78 -1.79
CA PRO A 92 3.78 -18.71 -1.36
C PRO A 92 5.24 -18.86 -1.79
N ARG A 93 5.70 -20.10 -2.02
CA ARG A 93 7.10 -20.41 -2.35
C ARG A 93 7.42 -20.34 -3.84
N HIS A 94 6.41 -20.45 -4.70
CA HIS A 94 6.59 -20.55 -6.15
C HIS A 94 5.80 -19.50 -6.94
N GLY A 95 4.89 -18.76 -6.29
CA GLY A 95 4.09 -17.74 -6.94
C GLY A 95 4.79 -16.40 -7.12
N ALA A 96 5.94 -16.16 -6.47
CA ALA A 96 6.63 -14.86 -6.55
C ALA A 96 7.01 -14.49 -7.98
N GLY A 97 7.57 -15.45 -8.74
CA GLY A 97 7.98 -15.24 -10.13
C GLY A 97 6.83 -15.01 -11.12
N LEU A 98 5.58 -15.21 -10.72
CA LEU A 98 4.42 -14.87 -11.57
C LEU A 98 4.22 -13.36 -11.71
N PHE A 99 4.85 -12.56 -10.85
CA PHE A 99 4.69 -11.11 -10.80
C PHE A 99 5.94 -10.34 -11.24
N ASP A 100 7.04 -11.03 -11.58
CA ASP A 100 8.34 -10.38 -11.86
C ASP A 100 8.29 -9.46 -13.09
N ASP A 101 7.47 -9.82 -14.09
CA ASP A 101 7.32 -9.06 -15.35
C ASP A 101 6.16 -8.05 -15.31
N ILE A 102 5.51 -7.85 -14.16
CA ILE A 102 4.36 -6.96 -14.01
C ILE A 102 4.81 -5.62 -13.43
N GLU A 103 4.71 -4.57 -14.23
CA GLU A 103 4.87 -3.20 -13.72
C GLU A 103 3.69 -2.83 -12.82
N LEU A 104 4.01 -2.44 -11.58
CA LEU A 104 3.01 -2.03 -10.61
C LEU A 104 2.68 -0.53 -10.76
N PRO A 105 1.41 -0.15 -10.61
CA PRO A 105 1.03 1.26 -10.65
C PRO A 105 1.64 2.00 -9.44
N VAL A 106 2.20 3.17 -9.69
CA VAL A 106 2.66 4.11 -8.66
C VAL A 106 1.62 5.22 -8.53
N ARG A 107 1.23 5.56 -7.30
CA ARG A 107 0.29 6.64 -6.98
C ARG A 107 0.95 7.71 -6.13
#